data_AF-A0A7S3J9L2-F1
#
_entry.id   AF-A0A7S3J9L2-F1
#
_cell.length_a   1.000
_cell.length_b   1.000
_cell.length_c   1.000
_cell.angle_alpha   90.00
_cell.angle_beta   90.00
_cell.angle_gamma   90.00
#
_symmetry.space_group_name_H-M   'P 1'
#
loop_
_entity.id
_entity.type
_entity.pdbx_description
1 polymer ?
#
loop_
_entity_poly.entity_id
_entity_poly.type
_entity_poly.pdbx_seq_one_letter_code
_entity_poly.pdbx_strand_id
1 'polypeptide(L)'
;LEAERANNKCQQLMFASVSHEFRTPLNAFSNSLHLVKISLDKIISMISSSKKANDDPNIHFQKAFKYLKIGEVSSRLLLVLVDDILDLAKLDNNTFKLNVDKFKLSEVLSEIDYIFGF
;
A
#
# COMPACT_ATOMS: atom_id res chain seq x y z
N LEU A 1 27.61 -14.87 21.08
CA LEU A 1 27.75 -15.93 20.05
C LEU A 1 26.42 -16.60 19.71
N GLU A 2 25.76 -17.37 20.58
CA GLU A 2 24.45 -17.97 20.23
C GLU A 2 23.33 -16.94 20.10
N ALA A 3 23.23 -15.99 21.04
CA ALA A 3 22.27 -14.89 20.97
C ALA A 3 22.44 -14.02 19.71
N GLU A 4 23.69 -13.78 19.31
CA GLU A 4 24.04 -13.00 18.11
C GLU A 4 23.70 -13.75 16.81
N ARG A 5 23.95 -15.07 16.76
CA ARG A 5 23.52 -15.92 15.65
C ARG A 5 22.01 -16.01 15.55
N ALA A 6 21.31 -16.09 16.69
CA ALA A 6 19.85 -16.07 16.74
C ALA A 6 19.31 -14.73 16.24
N ASN A 7 19.93 -13.60 16.62
CA ASN A 7 19.55 -12.27 16.17
C ASN A 7 19.72 -12.12 14.64
N ASN A 8 20.88 -12.49 14.11
CA ASN A 8 21.15 -12.43 12.67
C ASN A 8 20.18 -13.31 11.86
N LYS A 9 19.83 -14.48 12.40
CA LYS A 9 18.84 -15.37 11.77
C LYS A 9 17.43 -14.78 11.81
N CYS A 10 17.05 -14.14 12.92
CA CYS A 10 15.78 -13.43 13.05
C CYS A 10 15.68 -12.31 12.00
N GLN A 11 16.71 -11.46 11.88
CA GLN A 11 16.77 -10.40 10.88
C GLN A 11 16.63 -10.94 9.45
N GLN A 12 17.33 -12.03 9.11
CA GLN A 12 17.23 -12.64 7.78
C GLN A 12 15.81 -13.16 7.47
N LEU A 13 15.16 -13.82 8.43
CA LEU A 13 13.79 -14.29 8.30
C LEU A 13 12.80 -13.12 8.17
N MET A 14 13.01 -12.04 8.93
CA MET A 14 12.22 -10.83 8.83
C MET A 14 12.35 -10.17 7.46
N PHE A 15 13.57 -9.94 6.95
CA PHE A 15 13.76 -9.37 5.61
C PHE A 15 13.10 -10.22 4.51
N ALA A 16 13.13 -11.55 4.66
CA ALA A 16 12.41 -12.45 3.75
C ALA A 16 10.88 -12.29 3.85
N SER A 17 10.33 -12.20 5.06
CA SER A 17 8.89 -11.96 5.29
C SER A 17 8.44 -10.61 4.71
N VAL A 18 9.15 -9.55 5.08
CA VAL A 18 8.93 -8.19 4.58
C VAL A 18 9.01 -8.15 3.06
N SER A 19 10.02 -8.76 2.44
CA SER A 19 10.11 -8.81 0.97
C SER A 19 8.89 -9.47 0.32
N HIS A 20 8.34 -10.51 0.95
CA HIS A 20 7.11 -11.16 0.49
C HIS A 20 5.89 -10.25 0.68
N GLU A 21 5.79 -9.58 1.83
CA GLU A 21 4.72 -8.63 2.14
C GLU A 21 4.75 -7.40 1.24
N PHE A 22 5.92 -6.93 0.79
CA PHE A 22 6.07 -5.87 -0.21
C PHE A 22 5.60 -6.31 -1.60
N ARG A 23 5.87 -7.57 -1.98
CA ARG A 23 5.54 -8.09 -3.31
C ARG A 23 4.05 -8.02 -3.62
N THR A 24 3.20 -8.28 -2.62
CA THR A 24 1.73 -8.30 -2.78
C THR A 24 1.15 -6.92 -3.16
N PRO A 25 1.32 -5.84 -2.36
CA PRO A 25 0.84 -4.52 -2.72
C PRO A 25 1.59 -3.95 -3.92
N LEU A 26 2.87 -4.27 -4.14
CA LEU A 26 3.59 -3.83 -5.35
C LEU A 26 2.97 -4.42 -6.63
N ASN A 27 2.66 -5.72 -6.62
CA ASN A 27 1.97 -6.35 -7.74
C ASN A 27 0.58 -5.77 -7.96
N ALA A 28 -0.17 -5.54 -6.89
CA ALA A 28 -1.50 -4.92 -6.96
C ALA A 28 -1.42 -3.50 -7.55
N PHE A 29 -0.44 -2.70 -7.12
CA PHE A 29 -0.17 -1.36 -7.64
C PHE A 29 0.17 -1.38 -9.13
N SER A 30 1.14 -2.21 -9.53
CA SER A 30 1.58 -2.36 -10.92
C SER A 30 0.44 -2.81 -11.83
N ASN A 31 -0.32 -3.83 -11.40
CA ASN A 31 -1.48 -4.31 -12.14
C ASN A 31 -2.58 -3.25 -12.23
N SER A 32 -2.81 -2.49 -11.16
CA SER A 32 -3.73 -1.35 -11.19
C SER A 32 -3.36 -0.35 -12.28
N LEU A 33 -2.10 0.08 -12.34
CA LEU A 33 -1.63 1.01 -13.37
C LEU A 33 -1.80 0.43 -14.78
N HIS A 34 -1.47 -0.85 -14.96
CA HIS A 34 -1.65 -1.54 -16.23
C HIS A 34 -3.12 -1.56 -16.68
N LEU A 35 -4.05 -1.85 -15.76
CA LEU A 35 -5.48 -1.91 -16.04
C LEU A 35 -6.10 -0.52 -16.25
N VAL A 36 -5.61 0.52 -15.57
CA VAL A 36 -5.95 1.91 -15.86
C VAL A 36 -5.54 2.24 -17.30
N LYS A 37 -4.30 1.94 -17.69
CA LYS A 37 -3.82 2.17 -19.06
C LYS A 37 -4.71 1.49 -20.10
N ILE A 38 -5.00 0.20 -19.92
CA ILE A 38 -5.91 -0.53 -20.84
C ILE A 38 -7.29 0.11 -20.90
N SER A 39 -7.83 0.57 -19.77
CA SER A 39 -9.15 1.22 -19.73
C SER A 39 -9.14 2.56 -20.48
N LEU A 40 -8.06 3.34 -20.35
CA LEU A 40 -7.86 4.60 -21.07
C LEU A 40 -7.65 4.37 -22.58
N ASP A 41 -6.85 3.38 -22.97
CA ASP A 41 -6.63 3.04 -24.39
C ASP A 41 -7.96 2.66 -25.09
N LYS A 42 -8.85 1.95 -24.38
CA LYS A 42 -10.20 1.64 -24.88
C LYS A 42 -11.08 2.88 -25.02
N ILE A 43 -11.03 3.80 -24.07
CA ILE A 43 -11.77 5.07 -24.15
C ILE A 43 -11.30 5.88 -25.36
N ILE A 44 -9.97 6.01 -25.53
CA ILE A 44 -9.38 6.76 -26.65
C ILE A 44 -9.80 6.12 -27.99
N SER A 45 -9.73 4.80 -28.12
CA SER A 45 -10.11 4.12 -29.37
C SER A 45 -11.60 4.29 -29.72
N MET A 46 -12.48 4.34 -28.71
CA MET A 46 -13.91 4.63 -28.89
C MET A 46 -14.17 6.08 -29.32
N ILE A 47 -13.38 7.04 -28.85
CA ILE A 47 -13.51 8.46 -29.25
C ILE A 47 -12.96 8.68 -30.66
N SER A 48 -11.83 8.05 -31.00
CA SER A 48 -11.19 8.23 -32.31
C SER A 48 -11.87 7.45 -33.45
N SER A 49 -12.53 6.34 -33.13
CA SER A 49 -13.24 5.53 -34.12
C SER A 49 -14.71 5.97 -34.16
N SER A 50 -15.14 6.66 -35.23
CA SER A 50 -16.55 7.03 -35.51
C SER A 50 -17.46 5.80 -35.81
N LYS A 51 -17.11 4.64 -35.26
CA LYS A 51 -17.90 3.40 -35.32
C LYS A 51 -18.68 3.32 -34.01
N LYS A 52 -20.00 3.13 -34.08
CA LYS A 52 -20.83 2.81 -32.90
C LYS A 52 -20.16 1.66 -32.13
N ALA A 53 -19.47 1.98 -31.05
CA ALA A 53 -19.01 0.98 -30.11
C ALA A 53 -20.26 0.36 -29.47
N ASN A 54 -20.31 -0.97 -29.40
CA ASN A 54 -21.41 -1.66 -28.71
C ASN A 54 -21.33 -1.49 -27.18
N ASP A 55 -20.18 -1.03 -26.67
CA ASP A 55 -19.92 -0.82 -25.26
C ASP A 55 -20.02 0.67 -24.89
N ASP A 56 -20.67 0.96 -23.75
CA ASP A 56 -20.77 2.31 -23.17
C ASP A 56 -19.40 2.79 -22.65
N PRO A 57 -18.85 3.91 -23.14
CA PRO A 57 -17.59 4.49 -22.67
C PRO A 57 -17.54 4.71 -21.15
N ASN A 58 -18.67 4.98 -20.52
CA ASN A 58 -18.78 5.20 -19.08
C ASN A 58 -18.32 3.97 -18.26
N ILE A 59 -18.52 2.76 -18.80
CA ILE A 59 -18.06 1.51 -18.16
C ILE A 59 -16.54 1.50 -18.02
N HIS A 60 -15.81 1.99 -19.03
CA HIS A 60 -14.36 2.05 -19.00
C HIS A 60 -13.83 3.13 -18.06
N PHE A 61 -14.52 4.27 -17.95
CA PHE A 61 -14.19 5.29 -16.95
C PHE A 61 -14.35 4.75 -15.54
N GLN A 62 -15.47 4.09 -15.23
CA GLN A 62 -15.68 3.49 -13.91
C GLN A 62 -14.62 2.43 -13.57
N LYS A 63 -14.23 1.60 -14.54
CA LYS A 63 -13.13 0.64 -14.38
C LYS A 63 -11.80 1.34 -14.10
N ALA A 64 -11.45 2.38 -14.86
CA ALA A 64 -10.23 3.15 -14.63
C ALA A 64 -10.19 3.75 -13.22
N PHE A 65 -11.28 4.37 -12.75
CA PHE A 65 -11.37 4.89 -11.38
C PHE A 65 -11.24 3.79 -10.32
N LYS A 66 -11.88 2.64 -10.52
CA LYS A 66 -11.76 1.50 -9.61
C LYS A 66 -10.32 1.00 -9.52
N TYR A 67 -9.63 0.84 -10.65
CA TYR A 67 -8.24 0.41 -10.67
C TYR A 67 -7.34 1.46 -10.02
N LEU A 68 -7.51 2.74 -10.34
CA LEU A 68 -6.76 3.83 -9.70
C LEU A 68 -6.88 3.79 -8.16
N LYS A 69 -8.08 3.51 -7.64
CA LYS A 69 -8.31 3.37 -6.20
C LYS A 69 -7.52 2.21 -5.59
N ILE A 70 -7.41 1.07 -6.29
CA ILE A 70 -6.59 -0.07 -5.86
C ILE A 70 -5.11 0.35 -5.80
N GLY A 71 -4.62 1.06 -6.82
CA GLY A 71 -3.27 1.59 -6.83
C GLY A 71 -3.00 2.50 -5.64
N GLU A 72 -3.89 3.45 -5.37
CA GLU A 72 -3.77 4.40 -4.26
C GLU A 72 -3.74 3.70 -2.88
N VAL A 73 -4.59 2.69 -2.67
CA VAL A 73 -4.56 1.89 -1.43
C VAL A 73 -3.27 1.08 -1.33
N SER A 74 -2.82 0.47 -2.43
CA SER A 74 -1.61 -0.34 -2.45
C SER A 74 -0.35 0.49 -2.19
N SER A 75 -0.29 1.74 -2.69
CA SER A 75 0.84 2.64 -2.42
C SER A 75 0.87 3.10 -0.96
N ARG A 76 -0.29 3.36 -0.34
CA ARG A 76 -0.36 3.63 1.10
C ARG A 76 0.11 2.46 1.93
N LEU A 77 -0.31 1.24 1.59
CA LEU A 77 0.13 0.04 2.29
C LEU A 77 1.64 -0.16 2.19
N LEU A 78 2.23 0.10 1.01
CA LEU A 78 3.69 0.08 0.85
C LEU A 78 4.39 1.10 1.75
N LEU A 79 3.85 2.31 1.91
CA LEU A 79 4.43 3.33 2.79
C LEU A 79 4.39 2.88 4.25
N VAL A 80 3.27 2.33 4.72
CA VAL A 80 3.15 1.77 6.08
C VAL A 80 4.20 0.68 6.30
N LEU A 81 4.36 -0.25 5.35
CA LEU A 81 5.39 -1.29 5.43
C LEU A 81 6.82 -0.73 5.44
N VAL A 82 7.08 0.38 4.74
CA VAL A 82 8.39 1.07 4.79
C VAL A 82 8.61 1.67 6.18
N ASP A 83 7.60 2.31 6.75
CA ASP A 83 7.68 2.88 8.10
C ASP A 83 7.95 1.80 9.15
N ASP A 84 7.30 0.63 9.03
CA ASP A 84 7.53 -0.52 9.91
C ASP A 84 8.99 -1.03 9.84
N ILE A 85 9.59 -1.09 8.64
CA ILE A 85 11.02 -1.45 8.49
C ILE A 85 11.91 -0.38 9.14
N LEU A 86 11.60 0.90 8.95
CA LEU A 86 12.40 1.98 9.50
C LEU A 86 12.35 1.98 11.03
N ASP A 87 11.19 1.73 11.62
CA ASP A 87 11.05 1.62 13.07
C ASP A 87 11.78 0.41 13.63
N LEU A 88 11.76 -0.73 12.92
CA LEU A 88 12.60 -1.87 13.26
C LEU A 88 14.10 -1.53 13.20
N ALA A 89 14.55 -0.85 12.14
CA ALA A 89 15.95 -0.45 11.99
C ALA A 89 16.38 0.53 13.10
N LYS A 90 15.47 1.36 13.61
CA LYS A 90 15.73 2.20 14.79
C LYS A 90 15.83 1.37 16.07
N LEU A 91 14.99 0.35 16.23
CA LEU A 91 15.06 -0.57 17.38
C LEU A 91 16.41 -1.31 17.41
N ASP A 92 16.83 -1.90 16.29
CA ASP A 92 18.08 -2.67 16.20
C ASP A 92 19.33 -1.83 16.48
N ASN A 93 19.33 -0.56 16.09
CA ASN A 93 20.44 0.36 16.33
C ASN A 93 20.37 1.05 17.70
N ASN A 94 19.43 0.67 18.58
CA ASN A 94 19.14 1.35 19.85
C ASN A 94 18.88 2.86 19.68
N THR A 95 18.39 3.29 18.51
CA THR A 95 18.07 4.69 18.21
C THR A 95 16.57 4.97 18.26
N PHE A 96 15.75 3.98 18.58
CA PHE A 96 14.32 4.16 18.81
C PHE A 96 14.09 5.12 19.97
N LYS A 97 13.39 6.23 19.69
CA LYS A 97 13.08 7.26 20.69
C LYS A 97 11.57 7.42 20.78
N LEU A 98 11.07 7.43 22.01
CA LEU A 98 9.69 7.80 22.28
C LEU A 98 9.51 9.30 22.03
N ASN A 99 8.60 9.65 21.12
CA ASN A 99 8.15 11.03 20.96
C ASN A 99 7.10 11.33 22.04
N VAL A 100 7.57 11.87 23.16
CA VAL A 100 6.70 12.27 24.26
C VAL A 100 6.16 13.66 23.98
N ASP A 101 4.87 13.75 23.69
CA ASP A 101 4.16 15.02 23.53
C ASP A 101 2.84 15.01 24.33
N LYS A 102 2.30 16.18 24.63
CA LYS A 102 0.97 16.31 25.26
C LYS A 102 -0.09 15.98 24.22
N PHE A 103 -0.86 14.93 24.48
CA PHE A 103 -2.02 14.55 23.68
C PHE A 103 -3.28 14.47 24.53
N LYS A 104 -4.46 14.59 23.90
CA LYS A 104 -5.73 14.33 24.58
C LYS A 104 -6.08 12.86 24.44
N LEU A 105 -6.23 12.18 25.58
CA LEU A 105 -6.65 10.78 25.60
C LEU A 105 -7.97 10.54 24.85
N SER A 106 -8.91 11.51 24.92
CA SER A 106 -10.19 11.42 24.20
C SER A 106 -10.04 11.41 22.68
N GLU A 107 -9.05 12.11 22.13
CA GLU A 107 -8.78 12.14 20.68
C GLU A 107 -8.22 10.78 20.24
N VAL A 108 -7.24 10.25 20.98
CA VAL A 108 -6.65 8.93 20.72
C VAL A 108 -7.70 7.82 20.81
N LEU A 109 -8.58 7.85 21.82
CA LEU A 109 -9.67 6.87 21.94
C LEU A 109 -10.67 6.96 20.79
N SER A 110 -10.96 8.16 20.29
CA SER A 110 -11.85 8.36 19.13
C SER A 110 -11.20 7.87 17.84
N GLU A 111 -9.88 8.04 17.70
CA GLU A 111 -9.12 7.50 16.56
C GLU A 111 -9.12 5.96 16.57
N ILE A 112 -8.92 5.35 17.75
CA ILE A 112 -8.99 3.89 17.91
C ILE A 112 -10.40 3.39 17.57
N ASP A 113 -11.44 4.07 18.05
CA ASP A 113 -12.84 3.73 17.75
C ASP A 113 -13.13 3.82 16.23
N TYR A 114 -12.63 4.86 15.57
CA TYR A 114 -12.73 5.00 14.12
C TYR A 114 -11.99 3.90 13.35
N ILE A 115 -10.82 3.47 13.82
CA ILE A 115 -10.00 2.44 13.17
C ILE A 115 -10.62 1.05 13.32
N PHE A 116 -11.16 0.73 14.51
CA PHE A 116 -11.63 -0.62 14.84
C PHE A 116 -13.15 -0.80 14.79
N GLY A 117 -13.93 0.29 14.76
CA GLY A 117 -15.37 0.29 14.59
C GLY A 117 -16.14 -0.51 15.64
N PHE A 118 -15.98 -0.17 16.92
CA PHE A 118 -16.78 -0.77 18.00
C PHE A 118 -18.14 -0.09 18.17
#